data_AF-A0A537SUW2-F1
#
_entry.id   AF-A0A537SUW2-F1
#
_cell.length_a   1.000
_cell.length_b   1.000
_cell.length_c   1.000
_cell.angle_alpha   90.00
_cell.angle_beta   90.00
_cell.angle_gamma   90.00
#
_symmetry.space_group_name_H-M   'P 1'
#
loop_
_entity.id
_entity.type
_entity.pdbx_description
1 polymer ?
#
loop_
_entity_poly.entity_id
_entity_poly.type
_entity_poly.pdbx_seq_one_letter_code
_entity_poly.pdbx_strand_id
1 'polypeptide(L)'
;MALDPKDVGELQRALNDAAGKASILWTSFVIFQLYLAIAFGSVTHRDLFLETSLKLPVLNVDLALVGFFVVAPTLLVIFHFYIFLQLLGLAFKARDYNTLLMREARVASDRQYLRQRLDVFPILQLLAGPRDQRTGFRGFSLRLMAWITLVGSPVLILLQGQVTFLPYHLE
;
A
#
# COMPACT_ATOMS: atom_id res chain seq x y z
N MET A 1 -32.12 -13.15 16.31
CA MET A 1 -30.93 -13.84 16.88
C MET A 1 -30.03 -12.73 17.41
N ALA A 2 -29.92 -12.60 18.73
CA ALA A 2 -29.00 -11.64 19.35
C ALA A 2 -27.58 -12.19 19.16
N LEU A 3 -26.65 -11.40 18.63
CA LEU A 3 -25.26 -11.81 18.45
C LEU A 3 -24.55 -11.73 19.80
N ASP A 4 -23.61 -12.64 20.05
CA ASP A 4 -22.90 -12.76 21.32
C ASP A 4 -21.83 -11.65 21.39
N PRO A 5 -21.64 -10.95 22.53
CA PRO A 5 -20.50 -10.05 22.75
C PRO A 5 -19.14 -10.66 22.36
N LYS A 6 -19.02 -11.99 22.38
CA LYS A 6 -17.87 -12.74 21.89
C LYS A 6 -17.64 -12.56 20.38
N ASP A 7 -18.69 -12.48 19.57
CA ASP A 7 -18.63 -12.31 18.11
C ASP A 7 -17.99 -10.97 17.72
N VAL A 8 -18.29 -9.91 18.49
CA VAL A 8 -17.71 -8.57 18.29
C VAL A 8 -16.20 -8.58 18.59
N GLY A 9 -15.79 -9.27 19.66
CA GLY A 9 -14.38 -9.41 20.03
C GLY A 9 -13.56 -10.21 19.02
N GLU A 10 -14.12 -11.30 18.50
CA GLU A 10 -13.47 -12.11 17.45
C GLU A 10 -13.30 -11.32 16.15
N LEU A 11 -14.32 -10.57 15.75
CA LEU A 11 -14.24 -9.74 14.54
C LEU A 11 -13.25 -8.59 14.68
N GLN A 12 -13.19 -7.95 15.86
CA GLN A 12 -12.19 -6.92 16.15
C GLN A 12 -10.77 -7.47 16.04
N ARG A 13 -10.52 -8.67 16.58
CA ARG A 13 -9.22 -9.34 16.49
C ARG A 13 -8.87 -9.67 15.03
N ALA A 14 -9.81 -10.23 14.29
CA ALA A 14 -9.62 -10.55 12.87
C ALA A 14 -9.34 -9.31 12.00
N LEU A 15 -9.91 -8.16 12.37
CA LEU A 15 -9.67 -6.87 11.72
C LEU A 15 -8.28 -6.32 12.04
N ASN A 16 -7.86 -6.37 13.31
CA ASN A 16 -6.52 -5.94 13.73
C ASN A 16 -5.42 -6.80 13.12
N ASP A 17 -5.60 -8.13 13.09
CA ASP A 17 -4.65 -9.04 12.46
C ASP A 17 -4.52 -8.78 10.95
N ALA A 18 -5.64 -8.47 10.28
CA ALA A 18 -5.64 -8.09 8.87
C ALA A 18 -4.93 -6.74 8.64
N ALA A 19 -5.14 -5.77 9.55
CA ALA A 19 -4.50 -4.46 9.47
C ALA A 19 -2.99 -4.55 9.70
N GLY A 20 -2.53 -5.36 10.66
CA GLY A 20 -1.10 -5.62 10.87
C GLY A 20 -0.43 -6.21 9.63
N LYS A 21 -1.05 -7.22 9.00
CA LYS A 21 -0.56 -7.79 7.73
C LYS A 21 -0.54 -6.76 6.60
N ALA A 22 -1.60 -5.97 6.46
CA ALA A 22 -1.68 -4.92 5.44
C ALA A 22 -0.63 -3.82 5.66
N SER A 23 -0.34 -3.46 6.92
CA SER A 23 0.69 -2.47 7.26
C SER A 23 2.07 -2.93 6.85
N ILE A 24 2.43 -4.18 7.16
CA ILE A 24 3.73 -4.75 6.76
C ILE A 24 3.84 -4.73 5.23
N LEU A 25 2.81 -5.21 4.52
CA LEU A 25 2.81 -5.21 3.05
C LEU A 25 2.92 -3.80 2.46
N TRP A 26 2.24 -2.82 3.05
CA TRP A 26 2.30 -1.42 2.61
C TRP A 26 3.69 -0.83 2.82
N THR A 27 4.32 -1.05 3.98
CA THR A 27 5.70 -0.61 4.22
C THR A 27 6.68 -1.27 3.26
N SER A 28 6.56 -2.59 3.03
CA SER A 28 7.39 -3.31 2.05
C SER A 28 7.20 -2.75 0.63
N PHE A 29 5.97 -2.42 0.24
CA PHE A 29 5.67 -1.83 -1.06
C PHE A 29 6.31 -0.44 -1.23
N VAL A 30 6.28 0.41 -0.19
CA VAL A 30 6.94 1.73 -0.22
C VAL A 30 8.47 1.59 -0.33
N ILE A 31 9.07 0.68 0.44
CA ILE A 31 10.51 0.42 0.37
C ILE A 31 10.91 -0.10 -1.02
N PHE A 32 10.12 -1.02 -1.57
CA PHE A 32 10.34 -1.55 -2.92
C PHE A 32 10.26 -0.46 -4.00
N GLN A 33 9.29 0.45 -3.89
CA GLN A 33 9.18 1.60 -4.78
C GLN A 33 10.39 2.54 -4.69
N LEU A 34 10.85 2.84 -3.48
CA LEU A 34 12.04 3.66 -3.28
C LEU A 34 13.27 3.00 -3.90
N TYR A 35 13.42 1.69 -3.74
CA TYR A 35 14.48 0.92 -4.37
C TYR A 35 14.44 1.04 -5.91
N LEU A 36 13.26 0.89 -6.53
CA LEU A 36 13.12 1.04 -7.97
C LEU A 36 13.41 2.46 -8.46
N ALA A 37 12.96 3.49 -7.72
CA ALA A 37 13.24 4.88 -8.06
C ALA A 37 14.75 5.19 -8.08
N ILE A 38 15.49 4.68 -7.07
CA ILE A 38 16.95 4.80 -7.02
C ILE A 38 17.60 4.01 -8.17
N ALA A 39 17.15 2.77 -8.41
CA ALA A 39 17.70 1.93 -9.46
C ALA A 39 17.52 2.57 -10.84
N PHE A 40 16.31 2.98 -11.22
CA PHE A 40 16.07 3.69 -12.48
C PHE A 40 16.78 5.04 -12.55
N GLY A 41 16.92 5.76 -11.44
CA GLY A 41 17.61 7.05 -11.38
C GLY A 41 19.13 6.93 -11.49
N SER A 42 19.68 5.74 -11.22
CA SER A 42 21.12 5.48 -11.30
C SER A 42 21.60 5.09 -12.69
N VAL A 43 20.69 4.70 -13.60
CA VAL A 43 21.02 4.30 -14.97
C VAL A 43 21.34 5.54 -15.80
N THR A 44 22.55 5.59 -16.37
CA THR A 44 22.95 6.66 -17.29
C THR A 44 22.70 6.28 -18.75
N HIS A 45 22.61 7.28 -19.64
CA HIS A 45 22.51 7.05 -21.09
C HIS A 45 23.70 6.23 -21.63
N ARG A 46 24.88 6.40 -21.03
CA ARG A 46 26.07 5.63 -21.38
C ARG A 46 25.91 4.15 -21.02
N ASP A 47 25.24 3.86 -19.90
CA ASP A 47 24.99 2.48 -19.48
C ASP A 47 24.00 1.76 -20.40
N LEU A 48 22.99 2.49 -20.90
CA LEU A 48 22.07 2.03 -21.94
C LEU A 48 22.80 1.72 -23.24
N PHE A 49 23.66 2.64 -23.69
CA PHE A 49 24.40 2.49 -24.94
C PHE A 49 25.42 1.34 -24.92
N LEU A 50 26.08 1.12 -23.79
CA LEU A 50 27.07 0.06 -23.63
C LEU A 50 26.48 -1.27 -23.16
N GLU A 51 25.15 -1.34 -22.98
CA GLU A 51 24.43 -2.44 -22.33
C GLU A 51 25.12 -2.91 -21.04
N THR A 52 25.69 -1.96 -20.28
CA THR A 52 26.46 -2.28 -19.08
C THR A 52 25.53 -2.94 -18.07
N SER A 53 25.95 -4.08 -17.53
CA SER A 53 25.15 -4.81 -16.54
C SER A 53 24.91 -3.92 -15.32
N LEU A 54 23.65 -3.81 -14.92
CA LEU A 54 23.27 -3.01 -13.75
C LEU A 54 23.52 -3.84 -12.49
N LYS A 55 24.43 -3.36 -11.65
CA LYS A 55 24.63 -3.94 -10.32
C LYS A 55 23.52 -3.49 -9.40
N LEU A 56 22.59 -4.40 -9.13
CA LEU A 56 21.49 -4.15 -8.20
C LEU A 56 22.05 -3.94 -6.78
N PRO A 57 21.81 -2.78 -6.12
CA PRO A 57 22.44 -2.44 -4.83
C PRO A 57 22.23 -3.46 -3.71
N VAL A 58 21.15 -4.24 -3.79
CA VAL A 58 20.74 -5.20 -2.76
C VAL A 58 21.02 -6.65 -3.19
N LEU A 59 20.86 -6.96 -4.48
CA LEU A 59 20.92 -8.34 -4.96
C LEU A 59 22.32 -8.76 -5.42
N ASN A 60 23.26 -7.84 -5.64
CA ASN A 60 24.62 -8.11 -6.10
C ASN A 60 24.70 -9.06 -7.33
N VAL A 61 23.62 -9.14 -8.11
CA VAL A 61 23.57 -9.89 -9.37
C VAL A 61 23.74 -8.93 -10.53
N ASP A 62 24.48 -9.36 -11.53
CA ASP A 62 24.58 -8.70 -12.82
C ASP A 62 23.33 -9.04 -13.63
N LEU A 63 22.39 -8.09 -13.70
CA LEU A 63 21.19 -8.25 -14.51
C LEU A 63 21.36 -7.45 -15.81
N ALA A 64 21.06 -8.10 -16.94
CA ALA A 64 21.03 -7.43 -18.24
C ALA A 64 20.05 -6.25 -18.18
N LEU A 65 20.50 -5.09 -18.65
CA LEU A 65 19.78 -3.82 -18.48
C LEU A 65 18.36 -3.88 -19.05
N VAL A 66 18.20 -4.43 -20.26
CA VAL A 66 16.90 -4.63 -20.91
C VAL A 66 15.99 -5.54 -20.08
N GLY A 67 16.55 -6.62 -19.52
CA GLY A 67 15.82 -7.54 -18.63
C GLY A 67 15.30 -6.82 -17.38
N PHE A 68 16.11 -5.93 -16.80
CA PHE A 68 15.69 -5.11 -15.66
C PHE A 68 14.51 -4.19 -16.01
N PHE A 69 14.56 -3.49 -17.14
CA PHE A 69 13.49 -2.57 -17.58
C PHE A 69 12.17 -3.28 -17.95
N VAL A 70 12.17 -4.60 -18.17
CA VAL A 70 10.94 -5.38 -18.35
C VAL A 70 10.45 -5.96 -17.02
N VAL A 71 11.35 -6.57 -16.26
CA VAL A 71 11.01 -7.31 -15.03
C VAL A 71 10.61 -6.35 -13.91
N ALA A 72 11.35 -5.26 -13.69
CA ALA A 72 11.08 -4.35 -12.57
C ALA A 72 9.70 -3.66 -12.67
N PRO A 73 9.29 -3.09 -13.81
CA PRO A 73 7.93 -2.56 -13.98
C PRO A 73 6.85 -3.62 -13.81
N THR A 74 7.07 -4.83 -14.33
CA THR A 74 6.11 -5.93 -14.23
C THR A 74 5.92 -6.36 -12.77
N LEU A 75 7.01 -6.51 -12.01
CA LEU A 75 6.96 -6.80 -10.57
C LEU A 75 6.26 -5.67 -9.79
N LEU A 76 6.51 -4.41 -10.15
CA LEU A 76 5.82 -3.27 -9.55
C LEU A 76 4.30 -3.36 -9.74
N VAL A 77 3.84 -3.69 -10.96
CA VAL A 77 2.41 -3.84 -11.26
C VAL A 77 1.80 -5.02 -10.50
N ILE A 78 2.49 -6.17 -10.45
CA ILE A 78 2.03 -7.35 -9.70
C ILE A 78 1.92 -7.04 -8.21
N PHE A 79 2.95 -6.42 -7.62
CA PHE A 79 2.94 -6.06 -6.20
C PHE A 79 1.86 -5.00 -5.92
N HIS A 80 1.70 -4.00 -6.80
CA HIS A 80 0.61 -3.03 -6.71
C HIS A 80 -0.78 -3.70 -6.71
N PHE A 81 -1.00 -4.69 -7.58
CA PHE A 81 -2.28 -5.41 -7.59
C PHE A 81 -2.47 -6.25 -6.32
N TYR A 82 -1.41 -6.91 -5.86
CA TYR A 82 -1.44 -7.70 -4.64
C TYR A 82 -1.80 -6.86 -3.40
N ILE A 83 -1.15 -5.69 -3.22
CA ILE A 83 -1.50 -4.80 -2.11
C ILE A 83 -2.92 -4.26 -2.24
N PHE A 84 -3.37 -3.94 -3.47
CA PHE A 84 -4.74 -3.50 -3.70
C PHE A 84 -5.78 -4.53 -3.25
N LEU A 85 -5.57 -5.82 -3.57
CA LEU A 85 -6.44 -6.91 -3.12
C LEU A 85 -6.45 -7.04 -1.58
N GLN A 86 -5.31 -6.90 -0.93
CA GLN A 86 -5.20 -6.97 0.53
C GLN A 86 -5.92 -5.80 1.21
N LEU A 87 -5.80 -4.59 0.65
CA LEU A 87 -6.52 -3.41 1.14
C LEU A 87 -8.03 -3.53 0.91
N LEU A 88 -8.46 -4.12 -0.21
CA LEU A 88 -9.87 -4.39 -0.48
C LEU A 88 -10.44 -5.40 0.53
N GLY A 89 -9.70 -6.48 0.81
CA GLY A 89 -10.07 -7.44 1.86
C GLY A 89 -10.19 -6.79 3.25
N LEU A 90 -9.27 -5.89 3.58
CA LEU A 90 -9.33 -5.10 4.81
C LEU A 90 -10.57 -4.19 4.84
N ALA A 91 -10.92 -3.56 3.70
CA ALA A 91 -12.11 -2.71 3.57
C ALA A 91 -13.41 -3.47 3.82
N PHE A 92 -13.53 -4.69 3.29
CA PHE A 92 -14.69 -5.54 3.54
C PHE A 92 -14.81 -5.89 5.02
N LYS A 93 -13.74 -6.37 5.65
CA LYS A 93 -13.73 -6.68 7.10
C LYS A 93 -14.05 -5.45 7.97
N ALA A 94 -13.52 -4.29 7.60
CA ALA A 94 -13.82 -3.03 8.29
C ALA A 94 -15.29 -2.63 8.15
N ARG A 95 -15.89 -2.85 6.97
CA ARG A 95 -17.31 -2.59 6.73
C ARG A 95 -18.19 -3.50 7.58
N ASP A 96 -17.90 -4.80 7.59
CA ASP A 96 -18.65 -5.79 8.37
C ASP A 96 -18.60 -5.45 9.86
N TYR A 97 -17.40 -5.15 10.39
CA TYR A 97 -17.23 -4.69 11.76
C TYR A 97 -18.04 -3.42 12.06
N ASN A 98 -18.00 -2.42 11.19
CA ASN A 98 -18.77 -1.19 11.40
C ASN A 98 -20.29 -1.42 11.31
N THR A 99 -20.78 -2.34 10.48
CA THR A 99 -22.22 -2.68 10.45
C THR A 99 -22.69 -3.35 11.73
N LEU A 100 -21.88 -4.25 12.30
CA LEU A 100 -22.17 -4.91 13.56
C LEU A 100 -22.09 -3.94 14.74
N LEU A 101 -21.07 -3.08 14.77
CA LEU A 101 -20.91 -2.05 15.79
C LEU A 101 -22.10 -1.07 15.83
N MET A 102 -22.68 -0.75 14.66
CA MET A 102 -23.87 0.10 14.57
C MET A 102 -25.15 -0.59 15.08
N ARG A 103 -25.23 -1.92 14.96
CA ARG A 103 -26.38 -2.71 15.44
C ARG A 103 -26.32 -2.99 16.94
N GLU A 104 -25.14 -3.31 17.45
CA GLU A 104 -24.88 -3.77 18.82
C GLU A 104 -24.73 -2.62 19.81
N ALA A 105 -23.83 -1.68 19.54
CA ALA A 105 -23.54 -0.59 20.47
C ALA A 105 -24.56 0.53 20.25
N ARG A 106 -25.62 0.59 21.05
CA ARG A 106 -26.62 1.68 20.99
C ARG A 106 -26.11 3.00 21.58
N VAL A 107 -25.09 2.94 22.45
CA VAL A 107 -24.51 4.10 23.15
C VAL A 107 -23.25 4.60 22.42
N ALA A 108 -23.13 5.92 22.24
CA ALA A 108 -22.02 6.54 21.50
C ALA A 108 -20.65 6.37 22.19
N SER A 109 -20.62 6.28 23.52
CA SER A 109 -19.39 6.07 24.32
C SER A 109 -18.75 4.71 24.06
N ASP A 110 -19.57 3.65 24.00
CA ASP A 110 -19.09 2.28 23.79
C ASP A 110 -18.52 2.09 22.38
N ARG A 111 -19.12 2.78 21.40
CA ARG A 111 -18.60 2.84 20.01
C ARG A 111 -17.22 3.50 19.95
N GLN A 112 -16.96 4.49 20.79
CA GLN A 112 -15.68 5.21 20.80
C GLN A 112 -14.59 4.36 21.47
N TYR A 113 -14.92 3.68 22.57
CA TYR A 113 -14.00 2.75 23.24
C TYR A 113 -13.57 1.59 22.34
N LEU A 114 -14.53 0.98 21.61
CA LEU A 114 -14.26 -0.11 20.67
C LEU A 114 -13.45 0.33 19.44
N ARG A 115 -13.52 1.61 19.05
CA ARG A 115 -12.70 2.17 17.96
C ARG A 115 -11.27 2.48 18.39
N GLN A 116 -11.03 2.80 19.66
CA GLN A 116 -9.67 3.05 20.19
C GLN A 116 -8.82 1.79 20.28
N ARG A 117 -9.44 0.60 20.24
CA ARG A 117 -8.76 -0.69 20.24
C ARG A 117 -8.43 -1.20 18.82
N LEU A 118 -8.74 -0.42 17.78
CA LEU A 118 -8.35 -0.74 16.41
C LEU A 118 -6.88 -0.40 16.19
N ASP A 119 -6.25 -1.17 15.32
CA ASP A 119 -4.86 -0.97 14.95
C ASP A 119 -4.60 0.46 14.40
N VAL A 120 -3.40 0.99 14.68
CA VAL A 120 -2.99 2.35 14.32
C VAL A 120 -2.72 2.48 12.81
N PHE A 121 -2.85 1.40 12.04
CA PHE A 121 -2.65 1.41 10.60
C PHE A 121 -3.45 2.54 9.90
N PRO A 122 -2.77 3.48 9.21
CA PRO A 122 -3.39 4.66 8.60
C PRO A 122 -4.60 4.38 7.70
N ILE A 123 -4.53 3.30 6.91
CA ILE A 123 -5.63 2.92 6.00
C ILE A 123 -6.79 2.29 6.78
N LEU A 124 -6.53 1.54 7.85
CA LEU A 124 -7.60 1.08 8.74
C LEU A 124 -8.31 2.25 9.41
N GLN A 125 -7.56 3.25 9.89
CA GLN A 125 -8.15 4.46 10.49
C GLN A 125 -9.01 5.24 9.47
N LEU A 126 -8.62 5.28 8.19
CA LEU A 126 -9.44 5.88 7.13
C LEU A 126 -10.76 5.10 6.88
N LEU A 127 -10.72 3.77 6.99
CA LEU A 127 -11.83 2.85 6.71
C LEU A 127 -12.78 2.61 7.90
N ALA A 128 -12.26 2.57 9.12
CA ALA A 128 -13.00 2.20 10.34
C ALA A 128 -12.96 3.27 11.45
N GLY A 129 -12.21 4.36 11.24
CA GLY A 129 -12.09 5.44 12.21
C GLY A 129 -13.40 6.21 12.47
N PRO A 130 -13.49 6.95 13.60
CA PRO A 130 -14.63 7.79 13.95
C PRO A 130 -15.06 8.73 12.81
N ARG A 131 -16.37 8.97 12.67
CA ARG A 131 -16.93 9.85 11.63
C ARG A 131 -16.31 11.26 11.63
N ASP A 132 -15.89 11.77 12.79
CA ASP A 132 -15.20 13.06 12.93
C ASP A 132 -13.74 13.06 12.41
N GLN A 133 -13.09 11.90 12.31
CA GLN A 133 -11.76 11.78 11.70
C GLN A 133 -11.81 11.63 10.17
N ARG A 134 -12.99 11.33 9.60
CA ARG A 134 -13.17 11.15 8.15
C ARG A 134 -13.34 12.46 7.38
N THR A 135 -13.74 13.54 8.05
CA THR A 135 -14.10 14.83 7.42
C THR A 135 -13.12 15.98 7.73
N GLY A 136 -12.21 15.81 8.70
CA GLY A 136 -11.21 16.83 9.06
C GLY A 136 -9.87 16.74 8.32
N PHE A 137 -8.97 17.69 8.60
CA PHE A 137 -7.60 17.78 8.05
C PHE A 137 -6.79 16.48 8.18
N ARG A 138 -7.01 15.71 9.27
CA ARG A 138 -6.39 14.38 9.47
C ARG A 138 -6.89 13.32 8.47
N GLY A 139 -8.18 13.32 8.14
CA GLY A 139 -8.72 12.41 7.12
C GLY A 139 -8.18 12.74 5.72
N PHE A 140 -8.01 14.03 5.44
CA PHE A 140 -7.39 14.50 4.20
C PHE A 140 -5.93 14.08 4.08
N SER A 141 -5.11 14.28 5.13
CA SER A 141 -3.69 13.91 5.09
C SER A 141 -3.48 12.40 4.93
N LEU A 142 -4.28 11.57 5.59
CA LEU A 142 -4.26 10.12 5.43
C LEU A 142 -4.63 9.69 4.01
N ARG A 143 -5.67 10.31 3.43
CA ARG A 143 -6.09 10.04 2.06
C ARG A 143 -5.04 10.49 1.05
N LEU A 144 -4.41 11.64 1.27
CA LEU A 144 -3.34 12.16 0.44
C LEU A 144 -2.13 11.24 0.48
N MET A 145 -1.70 10.80 1.67
CA MET A 145 -0.61 9.85 1.84
C MET A 145 -0.89 8.50 1.15
N ALA A 146 -2.10 7.95 1.32
CA ALA A 146 -2.51 6.73 0.63
C ALA A 146 -2.50 6.93 -0.89
N TRP A 147 -3.04 8.05 -1.39
CA TRP A 147 -3.09 8.33 -2.83
C TRP A 147 -1.70 8.52 -3.43
N ILE A 148 -0.82 9.27 -2.76
CA ILE A 148 0.56 9.47 -3.20
C ILE A 148 1.29 8.13 -3.27
N THR A 149 1.17 7.26 -2.26
CA THR A 149 1.94 6.01 -2.19
C THR A 149 1.36 4.84 -3.00
N LEU A 150 0.05 4.83 -3.24
CA LEU A 150 -0.64 3.78 -4.01
C LEU A 150 -0.85 4.16 -5.48
N VAL A 151 -0.98 5.45 -5.81
CA VAL A 151 -1.29 5.89 -7.18
C VAL A 151 -0.17 6.75 -7.73
N GLY A 152 0.23 7.79 -7.00
CA GLY A 152 1.25 8.74 -7.46
C GLY A 152 2.59 8.07 -7.73
N SER A 153 3.18 7.42 -6.72
CA SER A 153 4.52 6.88 -6.79
C SER A 153 4.67 5.70 -7.77
N PRO A 154 3.73 4.72 -7.88
CA PRO A 154 3.89 3.67 -8.88
C PRO A 154 3.85 4.23 -10.30
N VAL A 155 2.95 5.18 -10.58
CA VAL A 155 2.85 5.82 -11.90
C VAL A 155 4.11 6.62 -12.21
N LEU A 156 4.63 7.40 -11.26
CA LEU A 156 5.87 8.16 -11.45
C LEU A 156 7.07 7.25 -11.71
N ILE A 157 7.19 6.11 -11.00
CA ILE A 157 8.27 5.14 -11.20
C ILE A 157 8.16 4.49 -12.57
N LEU A 158 6.95 4.14 -13.02
CA LEU A 158 6.74 3.60 -14.36
C LEU A 158 7.13 4.63 -15.43
N LEU A 159 6.70 5.90 -15.28
CA LEU A 159 7.07 6.98 -16.19
C LEU A 159 8.58 7.22 -16.20
N GLN A 160 9.23 7.22 -15.04
CA GLN A 160 10.68 7.32 -14.93
C GLN A 160 11.37 6.20 -15.70
N GLY A 161 10.93 4.94 -15.52
CA GLY A 161 11.46 3.81 -16.27
C GLY A 161 11.33 3.98 -17.79
N GLN A 162 10.17 4.45 -18.28
CA GLN A 162 9.94 4.70 -19.70
C GLN A 162 10.82 5.84 -20.24
N VAL A 163 10.94 6.95 -19.51
CA VAL A 163 11.78 8.09 -19.91
C VAL A 163 13.26 7.69 -19.93
N THR A 164 13.72 6.92 -18.96
CA THR A 164 15.10 6.43 -18.92
C THR A 164 15.37 5.46 -20.07
N PHE A 165 14.39 4.64 -20.48
CA PHE A 165 14.54 3.68 -21.57
C PHE A 165 14.33 4.28 -22.97
N LEU A 166 13.68 5.45 -23.08
CA LEU A 166 13.37 6.12 -24.36
C LEU A 166 14.57 6.28 -25.32
N PRO A 167 15.78 6.65 -24.86
CA PRO A 167 16.95 6.80 -25.71
C PRO A 167 17.39 5.50 -26.40
N TYR A 168 17.05 4.33 -25.84
CA TYR A 168 17.37 3.03 -26.44
C TYR A 168 16.55 2.73 -27.71
N HIS A 169 15.39 3.37 -27.88
CA HIS A 169 14.50 3.14 -29.02
C HIS A 169 14.68 4.14 -30.18
N LEU A 170 15.51 5.18 -29.99
CA LEU A 170 15.73 6.24 -30.98
C LEU A 170 16.98 5.99 -31.86
N GLU A 171 17.62 4.84 -31.71
CA GLU A 171 18.70 4.31 -32.56
C GLU A 171 18.21 3.08 -33.33
#